data_AF-G7NCG6-F1
#
_entry.id   AF-G7NCG6-F1
#
_cell.length_a   1.000
_cell.length_b   1.000
_cell.length_c   1.000
_cell.angle_alpha   90.00
_cell.angle_beta   90.00
_cell.angle_gamma   90.00
#
_symmetry.space_group_name_H-M   'P 1'
#
loop_
_entity.id
_entity.type
_entity.pdbx_description
1 polymer ?
#
loop_
_entity_poly.entity_id
_entity_poly.type
_entity_poly.pdbx_seq_one_letter_code
_entity_poly.pdbx_strand_id
1 'polypeptide(L)'
;GSVEALREVLQLPAALRTCPPLRKALAVDAAFREGNAARLFRLLQTLPYLASCAVQCHVGHARREALARLARAFSTPKGQTLPLGFMVNLLALDGLREARDLCQAHGLPLDGEERVVFLRGRYVEEGLPPAGTCKVLVESKLRGRTLEEVVMAEEEDEGADRPGSPA
;
A
#
# COMPACT_ATOMS: atom_id res chain seq x y z
N GLY A 1 10.04 -1.73 6.87
CA GLY A 1 9.93 -1.58 8.33
C GLY A 1 11.31 -1.61 8.95
N SER A 2 11.76 -0.47 9.49
CA SER A 2 13.04 -0.38 10.21
C SER A 2 12.85 -0.86 11.65
N VAL A 3 13.66 -1.82 12.08
CA VAL A 3 13.65 -2.33 13.46
C VAL A 3 14.13 -1.25 14.43
N GLU A 4 15.06 -0.40 14.00
CA GLU A 4 15.59 0.72 14.77
C GLU A 4 14.52 1.77 15.01
N ALA A 5 13.80 2.18 13.97
CA ALA A 5 12.69 3.14 14.09
C ALA A 5 11.58 2.62 15.02
N LEU A 6 11.24 1.32 14.93
CA LEU A 6 10.26 0.72 15.84
C LEU A 6 10.75 0.77 17.29
N ARG A 7 12.03 0.49 17.54
CA ARG A 7 12.62 0.57 18.88
C ARG A 7 12.57 1.98 19.44
N GLU A 8 12.84 3.00 18.63
CA GLU A 8 12.74 4.41 19.02
C GLU A 8 11.30 4.81 19.36
N VAL A 9 10.35 4.38 18.53
CA VAL A 9 8.91 4.62 18.78
C VAL A 9 8.48 4.04 20.14
N LEU A 10 8.99 2.87 20.52
CA LEU A 10 8.67 2.25 21.82
C LEU A 10 9.23 3.02 23.02
N GLN A 11 10.25 3.86 22.82
CA GLN A 11 10.83 4.70 23.87
C GLN A 11 10.09 6.04 24.04
N LEU A 12 9.15 6.37 23.14
CA LEU A 12 8.38 7.60 23.25
C LEU A 12 7.41 7.57 24.45
N PRO A 13 7.09 8.75 25.02
CA PRO A 13 6.03 8.92 26.01
C PRO A 13 4.71 8.26 25.56
N ALA A 14 3.96 7.70 26.51
CA ALA A 14 2.72 6.97 26.22
C ALA A 14 1.72 7.80 25.40
N ALA A 15 1.57 9.09 25.72
CA ALA A 15 0.69 10.01 24.99
C ALA A 15 1.03 10.11 23.50
N LEU A 16 2.33 10.16 23.16
CA LEU A 16 2.79 10.16 21.77
C LEU A 16 2.57 8.80 21.13
N ARG A 17 2.88 7.69 21.81
CA ARG A 17 2.66 6.32 21.29
C ARG A 17 1.19 6.04 20.94
N THR A 18 0.27 6.72 21.60
CA THR A 18 -1.17 6.56 21.38
C THR A 18 -1.76 7.55 20.36
N CYS A 19 -0.98 8.52 19.86
CA CYS A 19 -1.53 9.52 18.95
C CYS A 19 -1.99 8.88 17.62
N PRO A 20 -3.09 9.40 17.00
CA PRO A 20 -3.67 8.77 15.82
C PRO A 20 -2.70 8.60 14.63
N PRO A 21 -1.85 9.59 14.28
CA PRO A 21 -0.89 9.44 13.19
C PRO A 21 0.12 8.30 13.43
N LEU A 22 0.66 8.22 14.65
CA LEU A 22 1.63 7.18 15.00
C LEU A 22 1.00 5.79 15.05
N ARG A 23 -0.22 5.67 15.58
CA ARG A 23 -0.97 4.40 15.53
C ARG A 23 -1.22 3.94 14.09
N LYS A 24 -1.55 4.86 13.19
CA LYS A 24 -1.74 4.56 11.76
C LYS A 24 -0.42 4.12 11.10
N ALA A 25 0.68 4.82 11.39
CA ALA A 25 2.01 4.45 10.90
C ALA A 25 2.46 3.07 11.39
N LEU A 26 2.25 2.75 12.67
CA LEU A 26 2.52 1.43 13.24
C LEU A 26 1.67 0.32 12.62
N ALA A 27 0.40 0.60 12.31
CA ALA A 27 -0.46 -0.36 11.62
C ALA A 27 0.03 -0.64 10.19
N VAL A 28 0.55 0.38 9.48
CA VAL A 28 1.18 0.22 8.17
C VAL A 28 2.46 -0.62 8.28
N ASP A 29 3.33 -0.32 9.25
CA ASP A 29 4.56 -1.09 9.48
C ASP A 29 4.25 -2.57 9.78
N ALA A 30 3.29 -2.82 10.68
CA ALA A 30 2.86 -4.18 11.01
C ALA A 30 2.33 -4.93 9.77
N ALA A 31 1.44 -4.33 9.00
CA ALA A 31 0.89 -4.96 7.79
C ALA A 31 1.97 -5.25 6.74
N PHE A 32 2.95 -4.37 6.59
CA PHE A 32 4.10 -4.58 5.72
C PHE A 32 4.96 -5.76 6.20
N ARG A 33 5.32 -5.80 7.49
CA ARG A 33 6.15 -6.87 8.08
C ARG A 33 5.47 -8.23 8.08
N GLU A 34 4.16 -8.26 8.25
CA GLU A 34 3.33 -9.48 8.16
C GLU A 34 3.22 -10.01 6.71
N GLY A 35 3.63 -9.22 5.70
CA GLY A 35 3.40 -9.55 4.29
C GLY A 35 1.91 -9.51 3.91
N ASN A 36 1.08 -8.81 4.69
CA ASN A 36 -0.35 -8.74 4.49
C ASN A 36 -0.69 -7.62 3.50
N ALA A 37 -0.52 -7.89 2.20
CA ALA A 37 -0.76 -6.94 1.12
C ALA A 37 -2.17 -6.32 1.19
N ALA A 38 -3.20 -7.14 1.43
CA ALA A 38 -4.58 -6.66 1.51
C ALA A 38 -4.78 -5.65 2.65
N ARG A 39 -4.20 -5.88 3.83
CA ARG A 39 -4.25 -4.93 4.95
C ARG A 39 -3.39 -3.70 4.66
N LEU A 40 -2.20 -3.90 4.12
CA LEU A 40 -1.26 -2.83 3.79
C LEU A 40 -1.90 -1.82 2.82
N PHE A 41 -2.32 -2.25 1.63
CA PHE A 41 -2.88 -1.35 0.62
C PHE A 41 -4.22 -0.73 1.04
N ARG A 42 -5.01 -1.38 1.92
CA ARG A 42 -6.17 -0.74 2.55
C ARG A 42 -5.76 0.40 3.50
N LEU A 43 -4.72 0.21 4.31
CA LEU A 43 -4.20 1.27 5.19
C LEU A 43 -3.57 2.41 4.38
N LEU A 44 -2.80 2.10 3.32
CA LEU A 44 -2.20 3.13 2.48
C LEU A 44 -3.25 4.04 1.84
N GLN A 45 -4.42 3.51 1.46
CA GLN A 45 -5.53 4.31 0.92
C GLN A 45 -6.12 5.30 1.93
N THR A 46 -5.97 5.08 3.25
CA THR A 46 -6.51 5.96 4.30
C THR A 46 -5.48 6.96 4.87
N LEU A 47 -4.25 6.94 4.37
CA LEU A 47 -3.22 7.91 4.75
C LEU A 47 -3.55 9.32 4.22
N PRO A 48 -3.22 10.39 4.96
CA PRO A 48 -3.28 11.75 4.44
C PRO A 48 -2.25 11.98 3.32
N TYR A 49 -2.38 13.07 2.56
CA TYR A 49 -1.56 13.33 1.38
C TYR A 49 -0.05 13.28 1.67
N LEU A 50 0.44 14.00 2.68
CA LEU A 50 1.88 14.01 3.01
C LEU A 50 2.42 12.64 3.40
N ALA A 51 1.71 11.91 4.26
CA ALA A 51 2.08 10.54 4.61
C ALA A 51 2.04 9.61 3.39
N SER A 52 1.16 9.87 2.42
CA SER A 52 1.07 9.13 1.16
C SER A 52 2.26 9.39 0.25
N CYS A 53 2.71 10.64 0.16
CA CYS A 53 3.95 10.99 -0.54
C CYS A 53 5.15 10.28 0.10
N ALA A 54 5.21 10.24 1.43
CA ALA A 54 6.31 9.57 2.15
C ALA A 54 6.39 8.06 1.86
N VAL A 55 5.25 7.37 1.73
CA VAL A 55 5.24 5.93 1.43
C VAL A 55 5.37 5.60 -0.06
N GLN A 56 5.19 6.57 -0.96
CA GLN A 56 5.13 6.34 -2.41
C GLN A 56 6.37 5.60 -2.93
N CYS A 57 7.56 5.97 -2.45
CA CYS A 57 8.82 5.32 -2.85
C CYS A 57 8.92 3.84 -2.43
N HIS A 58 8.09 3.39 -1.49
CA HIS A 58 8.04 2.00 -1.01
C HIS A 58 6.95 1.17 -1.68
N VAL A 59 6.00 1.78 -2.39
CA VAL A 59 4.86 1.10 -3.02
C VAL A 59 5.33 0.05 -4.04
N GLY A 60 6.29 0.39 -4.90
CA GLY A 60 6.82 -0.54 -5.91
C GLY A 60 7.40 -1.81 -5.28
N HIS A 61 8.17 -1.65 -4.20
CA HIS A 61 8.72 -2.78 -3.45
C HIS A 61 7.61 -3.63 -2.80
N ALA A 62 6.63 -3.00 -2.15
CA ALA A 62 5.51 -3.71 -1.53
C ALA A 62 4.66 -4.50 -2.56
N ARG A 63 4.42 -3.92 -3.75
CA ARG A 63 3.71 -4.58 -4.85
C ARG A 63 4.49 -5.78 -5.38
N ARG A 64 5.81 -5.65 -5.56
CA ARG A 64 6.69 -6.77 -5.95
C ARG A 64 6.62 -7.91 -4.93
N GLU A 65 6.79 -7.61 -3.65
CA GLU A 65 6.76 -8.67 -2.64
C GLU A 65 5.38 -9.35 -2.55
N ALA A 66 4.30 -8.60 -2.75
CA ALA A 66 2.95 -9.16 -2.79
C ALA A 66 2.80 -10.10 -4.00
N LEU A 67 3.30 -9.70 -5.18
CA LEU A 67 3.27 -10.51 -6.39
C LEU A 67 4.11 -11.79 -6.24
N ALA A 68 5.29 -11.71 -5.62
CA ALA A 68 6.12 -12.88 -5.30
C ALA A 68 5.36 -13.89 -4.42
N ARG A 69 4.64 -13.40 -3.39
CA ARG A 69 3.82 -14.25 -2.51
C ARG A 69 2.66 -14.88 -3.27
N LEU A 70 1.97 -14.13 -4.12
CA LEU A 70 0.91 -14.67 -4.99
C LEU A 70 1.46 -15.72 -5.96
N ALA A 71 2.60 -15.46 -6.58
CA ALA A 71 3.26 -16.41 -7.46
C ALA A 71 3.60 -17.71 -6.73
N ARG A 72 4.14 -17.63 -5.52
CA ARG A 72 4.42 -18.82 -4.71
C ARG A 72 3.15 -19.58 -4.31
N ALA A 73 2.06 -18.87 -4.02
CA ALA A 73 0.81 -19.48 -3.55
C ALA A 73 -0.04 -20.09 -4.68
N PHE A 74 -0.12 -19.41 -5.83
CA PHE A 74 -1.05 -19.77 -6.91
C PHE A 74 -0.38 -20.48 -8.09
N SER A 75 0.95 -20.47 -8.22
CA SER A 75 1.59 -21.06 -9.40
C SER A 75 1.52 -22.58 -9.40
N THR A 76 0.74 -23.12 -10.35
CA THR A 76 0.63 -24.56 -10.59
C THR A 76 1.32 -24.94 -11.91
N PRO A 77 1.61 -26.24 -12.15
CA PRO A 77 2.15 -26.69 -13.44
C PRO A 77 1.19 -26.47 -14.61
N LYS A 78 -0.12 -26.46 -14.36
CA LYS A 78 -1.16 -26.24 -15.38
C LYS A 78 -1.51 -24.76 -15.58
N GLY A 79 -1.01 -23.89 -14.72
CA GLY A 79 -1.42 -22.48 -14.66
C GLY A 79 -2.69 -22.29 -13.85
N GLN A 80 -2.73 -21.23 -13.05
CA GLN A 80 -3.93 -20.76 -12.35
C GLN A 80 -4.22 -19.33 -12.82
N THR A 81 -5.45 -19.03 -13.26
CA THR A 81 -5.79 -17.68 -13.70
C THR A 81 -6.41 -16.86 -12.57
N LEU A 82 -6.02 -15.59 -12.46
CA LEU A 82 -6.67 -14.60 -11.59
C LEU A 82 -7.12 -13.39 -12.42
N PRO A 83 -8.29 -12.79 -12.14
CA PRO A 83 -8.69 -11.55 -12.79
C PRO A 83 -7.71 -10.41 -12.46
N LEU A 84 -7.33 -9.63 -13.47
CA LEU A 84 -6.52 -8.42 -13.27
C LEU A 84 -7.25 -7.38 -12.43
N GLY A 85 -8.58 -7.32 -12.47
CA GLY A 85 -9.38 -6.48 -11.56
C GLY A 85 -9.17 -6.83 -10.09
N PHE A 86 -8.95 -8.11 -9.77
CA PHE A 86 -8.57 -8.51 -8.41
C PHE A 86 -7.19 -7.95 -8.02
N MET A 87 -6.22 -7.99 -8.93
CA MET A 87 -4.90 -7.41 -8.72
C MET A 87 -4.96 -5.89 -8.50
N VAL A 88 -5.78 -5.19 -9.28
CA VAL A 88 -6.02 -3.74 -9.13
C VAL A 88 -6.49 -3.40 -7.72
N ASN A 89 -7.51 -4.11 -7.24
CA ASN A 89 -8.07 -3.86 -5.92
C ASN A 89 -7.13 -4.28 -4.79
N LEU A 90 -6.44 -5.42 -4.94
CA LEU A 90 -5.54 -5.95 -3.92
C LEU A 90 -4.30 -5.08 -3.71
N LEU A 91 -3.74 -4.55 -4.80
CA LEU A 91 -2.47 -3.82 -4.82
C LEU A 91 -2.62 -2.30 -4.99
N ALA A 92 -3.86 -1.81 -4.93
CA ALA A 92 -4.24 -0.41 -5.14
C ALA A 92 -3.57 0.18 -6.40
N LEU A 93 -3.77 -0.49 -7.53
CA LEU A 93 -3.27 -0.03 -8.84
C LEU A 93 -4.25 0.99 -9.44
N ASP A 94 -3.74 1.86 -10.30
CA ASP A 94 -4.49 2.91 -10.99
C ASP A 94 -5.36 2.37 -12.14
N GLY A 95 -5.25 1.08 -12.48
CA GLY A 95 -6.16 0.40 -13.39
C GLY A 95 -5.60 -0.86 -14.01
N LEU A 96 -6.36 -1.45 -14.93
CA LEU A 96 -6.02 -2.72 -15.59
C LEU A 96 -4.70 -2.64 -16.36
N ARG A 97 -4.40 -1.52 -17.02
CA ARG A 97 -3.14 -1.33 -17.75
C ARG A 97 -1.93 -1.47 -16.82
N GLU A 98 -1.92 -0.77 -15.70
CA GLU A 98 -0.83 -0.89 -14.71
C GLU A 98 -0.74 -2.31 -14.14
N ALA A 99 -1.87 -2.99 -13.93
CA ALA A 99 -1.87 -4.39 -13.50
C ALA A 99 -1.22 -5.33 -14.53
N ARG A 100 -1.48 -5.12 -15.82
CA ARG A 100 -0.83 -5.90 -16.90
C ARG A 100 0.65 -5.63 -16.93
N ASP A 101 1.04 -4.35 -16.96
CA ASP A 101 2.43 -3.92 -17.01
C ASP A 101 3.21 -4.51 -15.83
N LEU A 102 2.64 -4.46 -14.62
CA LEU A 102 3.22 -5.06 -13.42
C LEU A 102 3.38 -6.58 -13.54
N CYS A 103 2.35 -7.31 -13.99
CA CYS A 103 2.41 -8.77 -14.11
C CYS A 103 3.43 -9.21 -15.18
N GLN A 104 3.41 -8.55 -16.33
CA GLN A 104 4.30 -8.85 -17.45
C GLN A 104 5.76 -8.52 -17.14
N ALA A 105 6.01 -7.42 -16.43
CA ALA A 105 7.36 -7.08 -15.94
C ALA A 105 7.96 -8.16 -15.02
N HIS A 106 7.12 -8.98 -14.38
CA HIS A 106 7.55 -10.11 -13.55
C HIS A 106 7.39 -11.46 -14.25
N GLY A 107 7.31 -11.48 -15.58
CA GLY A 107 7.28 -12.71 -16.38
C GLY A 107 5.97 -13.50 -16.31
N LEU A 108 4.91 -12.95 -15.71
CA LEU A 108 3.62 -13.63 -15.63
C LEU A 108 2.85 -13.48 -16.95
N PRO A 109 2.49 -14.59 -17.62
CA PRO A 109 1.70 -14.52 -18.84
C PRO A 109 0.28 -14.03 -18.57
N LEU A 110 -0.34 -13.45 -19.60
CA LEU A 110 -1.75 -13.05 -19.57
C LEU A 110 -2.60 -14.07 -20.33
N ASP A 111 -3.85 -14.24 -19.89
CA ASP A 111 -4.90 -14.99 -20.58
C ASP A 111 -5.95 -13.99 -21.07
N GLY A 112 -5.82 -13.59 -22.32
CA GLY A 112 -6.56 -12.48 -22.89
C GLY A 112 -6.24 -11.14 -22.22
N GLU A 113 -7.25 -10.26 -22.17
CA GLU A 113 -7.10 -8.86 -21.76
C GLU A 113 -7.31 -8.64 -20.25
N GLU A 114 -7.92 -9.60 -19.54
CA GLU A 114 -8.45 -9.36 -18.19
C GLU A 114 -7.94 -10.34 -17.14
N ARG A 115 -7.06 -11.29 -17.51
CA ARG A 115 -6.57 -12.32 -16.57
C ARG A 115 -5.06 -12.47 -16.64
N VAL A 116 -4.45 -12.67 -15.48
CA VAL A 116 -3.05 -13.07 -15.34
C VAL A 116 -2.99 -14.57 -15.02
N VAL A 117 -1.97 -15.25 -15.54
CA VAL A 117 -1.75 -16.68 -15.37
C VAL A 117 -0.54 -16.91 -14.46
N PHE A 118 -0.79 -17.53 -13.32
CA PHE A 118 0.24 -18.00 -12.40
C PHE A 118 0.70 -19.40 -12.81
N LEU A 119 1.76 -19.46 -13.59
CA LEU A 119 2.39 -20.70 -14.06
C LEU A 119 3.71 -20.94 -13.32
N ARG A 120 3.92 -22.17 -12.84
CA ARG A 120 5.12 -22.55 -12.10
C ARG A 120 6.39 -22.27 -12.92
N GLY A 121 7.34 -21.57 -12.31
CA GLY A 121 8.64 -21.24 -12.92
C GLY A 121 8.64 -20.06 -13.89
N ARG A 122 7.52 -19.34 -14.05
CA ARG A 122 7.47 -18.14 -14.91
C ARG A 122 7.72 -16.82 -14.20
N TYR A 123 7.49 -16.75 -12.89
CA TYR A 123 7.71 -15.53 -12.13
C TYR A 123 9.20 -15.16 -12.12
N VAL A 124 9.52 -13.93 -12.49
CA VAL A 124 10.86 -13.36 -12.50
C VAL A 124 10.90 -12.16 -11.56
N GLU A 125 11.95 -12.09 -10.74
CA GLU A 125 12.17 -10.99 -9.81
C GLU A 125 13.19 -10.00 -10.39
N GLU A 126 12.85 -9.42 -11.55
CA GLU A 126 13.70 -8.44 -12.25
C GLU A 126 13.31 -7.00 -11.89
N GLY A 127 14.27 -6.26 -11.33
CA GLY A 127 14.13 -4.83 -11.07
C GLY A 127 13.07 -4.46 -10.04
N LEU A 128 12.92 -3.16 -9.82
CA LEU A 128 11.71 -2.61 -9.20
C LEU A 128 10.77 -2.28 -10.36
N PRO A 129 9.49 -2.72 -10.35
CA PRO A 129 8.54 -2.21 -11.32
C PRO A 129 8.51 -0.67 -11.22
N PRO A 130 8.23 0.04 -12.32
CA PRO A 130 7.98 1.48 -12.26
C PRO A 130 7.01 1.76 -11.12
N ALA A 131 7.24 2.81 -10.33
CA ALA A 131 6.41 3.13 -9.16
C ALA A 131 4.93 3.38 -9.51
N GLY A 132 4.58 3.36 -10.79
CA GLY A 132 3.29 3.78 -11.30
C GLY A 132 3.06 5.26 -11.01
N THR A 133 1.90 5.75 -11.41
CA THR A 133 1.49 7.12 -11.06
C THR A 133 0.98 7.21 -9.61
N CYS A 134 0.66 6.08 -8.97
CA CYS A 134 0.12 6.03 -7.61
C CYS A 134 -1.05 7.00 -7.39
N LYS A 135 -1.91 7.20 -8.39
CA LYS A 135 -3.01 8.17 -8.34
C LYS A 135 -4.01 7.85 -7.23
N VAL A 136 -4.35 6.56 -7.11
CA VAL A 136 -5.25 6.06 -6.06
C VAL A 136 -4.64 6.25 -4.67
N LEU A 137 -3.30 6.17 -4.55
CA LEU A 137 -2.61 6.25 -3.27
C LEU A 137 -2.18 7.67 -2.88
N VAL A 138 -1.95 8.57 -3.84
CA VAL A 138 -1.34 9.88 -3.61
C VAL A 138 -2.15 11.00 -4.27
N GLU A 139 -2.18 11.08 -5.60
CA GLU A 139 -2.73 12.24 -6.33
C GLU A 139 -4.20 12.54 -5.97
N SER A 140 -5.03 11.50 -5.85
CA SER A 140 -6.44 11.62 -5.48
C SER A 140 -6.69 12.30 -4.12
N LYS A 141 -5.68 12.33 -3.24
CA LYS A 141 -5.77 12.88 -1.88
C LYS A 141 -5.48 14.37 -1.80
N LEU A 142 -4.95 14.96 -2.87
CA LEU A 142 -4.78 16.40 -2.97
C LEU A 142 -6.16 17.10 -3.02
N ARG A 143 -7.17 16.45 -3.64
CA ARG A 143 -8.58 16.91 -3.67
C ARG A 143 -8.75 18.36 -4.13
N GLY A 144 -7.87 18.84 -5.01
CA GLY A 144 -7.89 20.21 -5.51
C GLY A 144 -7.28 21.27 -4.58
N ARG A 145 -6.75 20.86 -3.42
CA ARG A 145 -5.99 21.76 -2.54
C ARG A 145 -4.64 22.12 -3.14
N THR A 146 -4.12 23.29 -2.77
CA THR A 146 -2.74 23.66 -3.11
C THR A 146 -1.74 22.92 -2.21
N LEU A 147 -0.48 22.84 -2.64
CA LEU A 147 0.56 22.25 -1.79
C LEU A 147 0.77 23.07 -0.51
N GLU A 148 0.61 24.40 -0.60
CA GLU A 148 0.70 25.31 0.54
C GLU A 148 -0.37 24.99 1.59
N GLU A 149 -1.64 24.84 1.16
CA GLU A 149 -2.74 24.46 2.04
C GLU A 149 -2.50 23.13 2.75
N VAL A 150 -1.89 22.16 2.07
CA VAL A 150 -1.61 20.84 2.66
C VAL A 150 -0.44 20.88 3.63
N VAL A 151 0.59 21.68 3.34
CA VAL A 151 1.77 21.81 4.21
C VAL A 151 1.46 22.63 5.46
N MET A 152 0.61 23.65 5.32
CA MET A 152 0.24 24.55 6.41
C MET A 152 -0.97 24.07 7.22
N ALA A 153 -1.62 22.97 6.80
CA ALA A 153 -2.74 22.40 7.54
C ALA A 153 -2.26 21.89 8.91
N GLU A 154 -2.87 22.39 9.97
CA GLU A 154 -2.79 21.75 11.28
C GLU A 154 -3.58 20.44 11.22
N GLU A 155 -3.00 19.35 11.74
CA GLU A 155 -3.73 18.08 11.86
C GLU A 155 -4.86 18.29 12.87
N GLU A 156 -6.09 18.53 12.40
CA GLU A 156 -7.27 18.51 13.26
C GLU A 156 -7.40 17.11 13.85
N ASP A 157 -7.30 17.04 15.17
CA ASP A 157 -7.46 15.82 15.95
C ASP A 157 -8.92 15.36 15.82
N GLU A 158 -9.22 14.54 14.80
CA GLU A 158 -10.49 13.79 14.70
C GLU A 158 -10.53 12.78 15.87
N GLY A 159 -10.77 13.27 17.08
CA GLY A 159 -10.65 12.44 18.28
C GLY A 159 -10.74 13.14 19.64
N ALA A 160 -11.21 14.39 19.74
CA ALA A 160 -11.65 14.93 21.03
C ALA A 160 -13.16 14.73 21.17
N ASP A 161 -13.56 13.50 21.54
CA ASP A 161 -14.89 13.28 22.13
C ASP A 161 -14.93 14.09 23.43
N ARG A 162 -15.54 15.28 23.38
CA ARG A 162 -15.74 16.13 24.55
C ARG A 162 -16.72 15.40 25.46
N PRO A 163 -16.34 14.97 26.69
CA PRO A 163 -17.34 14.50 27.62
C PRO A 163 -18.26 15.68 27.94
N GLY A 164 -19.54 15.52 27.60
CA GLY A 164 -20.58 16.51 27.91
C GLY A 164 -20.58 16.82 29.40
N SER A 165 -20.57 18.11 29.74
CA SER A 165 -20.76 18.57 31.11
C SER A 165 -22.12 18.08 31.62
N PRO A 166 -22.20 17.41 32.79
CA PRO A 166 -23.48 17.18 33.42
C PRO A 166 -24.01 18.51 33.99
N ALA A 167 -25.32 18.71 33.80
CA ALA A 167 -26.11 19.79 34.37
C ALA A 167 -26.33 19.60 35.88
#